data_AF-A0AAV7MWC7-F1
#
_entry.id   AF-A0AAV7MWC7-F1
#
_cell.length_a   1.000
_cell.length_b   1.000
_cell.length_c   1.000
_cell.angle_alpha   90.00
_cell.angle_beta   90.00
_cell.angle_gamma   90.00
#
_symmetry.space_group_name_H-M   'P 1'
#
loop_
_entity.id
_entity.type
_entity.pdbx_description
1 polymer ?
#
loop_
_entity_poly.entity_id
_entity_poly.type
_entity_poly.pdbx_seq_one_letter_code
_entity_poly.pdbx_strand_id
1 'polypeptide(L)'
;MAGTGHLRSGAGAGRSQDSTMQDSQILDAVLAAIERIGDSLERAHTSLEAKIDKVATDLVLLHSDHRKLADKICEIEAKVDELTPATSQLKTEMEDVQARVAELERQVEDAEGHSRRNNIRVVGLPEGDEGQDPVAYSESWLRGLVPVGGLTPFFSVERSHRILARSRPPGSASSTMQTEMLYYER
;
A
#
# COMPACT_ATOMS: atom_id res chain seq x y z
N MET A 1 -34.01 80.59 103.91
CA MET A 1 -32.73 79.92 103.63
C MET A 1 -32.96 79.02 102.42
N ALA A 2 -32.70 79.54 101.22
CA ALA A 2 -31.44 79.39 100.48
C ALA A 2 -31.26 77.95 99.95
N GLY A 3 -31.33 77.78 98.62
CA GLY A 3 -31.04 76.50 97.97
C GLY A 3 -31.57 76.35 96.55
N THR A 4 -31.15 77.24 95.64
CA THR A 4 -31.27 77.13 94.18
C THR A 4 -30.59 75.87 93.63
N GLY A 5 -31.26 75.15 92.71
CA GLY A 5 -30.69 74.05 91.94
C GLY A 5 -31.28 73.99 90.54
N HIS A 6 -30.82 74.90 89.66
CA HIS A 6 -31.10 74.92 88.23
C HIS A 6 -30.03 74.07 87.54
N LEU A 7 -30.37 72.87 87.03
CA LEU A 7 -29.49 72.06 86.18
C LEU A 7 -30.27 71.42 85.04
N ARG A 8 -30.37 72.20 83.96
CA ARG A 8 -29.95 71.86 82.58
C ARG A 8 -30.16 70.42 82.07
N SER A 9 -30.95 70.34 81.01
CA SER A 9 -30.64 69.66 79.74
C SER A 9 -30.30 68.16 79.77
N GLY A 10 -31.29 67.35 79.38
CA GLY A 10 -31.08 65.95 78.98
C GLY A 10 -31.72 65.65 77.62
N ALA A 11 -31.06 66.06 76.53
CA ALA A 11 -31.35 65.62 75.17
C ALA A 11 -30.97 64.14 74.96
N GLY A 12 -31.56 63.23 75.75
CA GLY A 12 -31.16 61.81 75.83
C GLY A 12 -32.10 60.83 75.14
N ALA A 13 -33.36 61.19 74.87
CA ALA A 13 -34.35 60.23 74.35
C ALA A 13 -34.21 59.96 72.84
N GLY A 14 -33.85 60.98 72.04
CA GLY A 14 -33.68 60.82 70.59
C GLY A 14 -32.45 60.01 70.19
N ARG A 15 -31.37 60.03 71.00
CA ARG A 15 -30.10 59.35 70.69
C ARG A 15 -30.16 57.84 70.92
N SER A 16 -30.95 57.39 71.91
CA SER A 16 -31.15 55.95 72.18
C SER A 16 -32.13 55.29 71.20
N GLN A 17 -33.13 56.03 70.70
CA GLN A 17 -34.02 55.56 69.63
C GLN A 17 -33.28 55.49 68.28
N ASP A 18 -32.37 56.43 68.01
CA ASP A 18 -31.55 56.45 66.79
C ASP A 18 -30.54 55.29 66.75
N SER A 19 -29.84 54.99 67.86
CA SER A 19 -28.95 53.82 67.95
C SER A 19 -29.69 52.48 67.84
N THR A 20 -30.89 52.37 68.42
CA THR A 20 -31.69 51.12 68.31
C THR A 20 -32.28 50.93 66.92
N MET A 21 -32.69 51.99 66.22
CA MET A 21 -33.04 51.90 64.80
C MET A 21 -31.85 51.53 63.93
N GLN A 22 -30.67 52.07 64.22
CA GLN A 22 -29.45 51.76 63.48
C GLN A 22 -29.02 50.29 63.67
N ASP A 23 -29.10 49.75 64.89
CA ASP A 23 -28.83 48.34 65.17
C ASP A 23 -29.83 47.41 64.46
N SER A 24 -31.12 47.79 64.39
CA SER A 24 -32.14 47.05 63.62
C SER A 24 -31.83 47.03 62.13
N GLN A 25 -31.41 48.16 61.55
CA GLN A 25 -31.04 48.26 60.13
C GLN A 25 -29.79 47.42 59.81
N ILE A 26 -28.82 47.36 60.72
CA ILE A 26 -27.64 46.51 60.59
C ILE A 26 -28.04 45.04 60.61
N LEU A 27 -28.94 44.65 61.52
CA LEU A 27 -29.44 43.27 61.61
C LEU A 27 -30.16 42.84 60.32
N ASP A 28 -31.02 43.70 59.78
CA ASP A 28 -31.73 43.45 58.51
C ASP A 28 -30.76 43.35 57.32
N ALA A 29 -29.72 44.20 57.29
CA ALA A 29 -28.70 44.16 56.25
C ALA A 29 -27.86 42.87 56.31
N VAL A 30 -27.53 42.39 57.52
CA VAL A 30 -26.82 41.11 57.73
C VAL A 30 -27.70 39.94 57.32
N LEU A 31 -28.99 39.95 57.70
CA LEU A 31 -29.94 38.91 57.30
C LEU A 31 -30.07 38.83 55.78
N ALA A 32 -30.25 39.98 55.11
CA ALA A 32 -30.31 40.05 53.65
C ALA A 32 -29.00 39.66 52.96
N ALA A 33 -27.85 39.79 53.63
CA ALA A 33 -26.57 39.30 53.11
C ALA A 33 -26.46 37.77 53.25
N ILE A 34 -26.91 37.21 54.37
CA ILE A 34 -26.96 35.76 54.60
C ILE A 34 -27.89 35.09 53.59
N GLU A 35 -29.07 35.63 53.35
CA GLU A 35 -30.02 35.12 52.33
C GLU A 35 -29.38 35.13 50.94
N ARG A 36 -28.74 36.24 50.53
CA ARG A 36 -28.03 36.32 49.25
C ARG A 36 -26.91 35.29 49.12
N ILE A 37 -26.18 35.01 50.20
CA ILE A 37 -25.15 33.97 50.22
C ILE A 37 -25.80 32.59 50.08
N GLY A 38 -26.91 32.33 50.79
CA GLY A 38 -27.70 31.11 50.67
C GLY A 38 -28.14 30.86 49.22
N ASP A 39 -28.80 31.85 48.60
CA ASP A 39 -29.23 31.79 47.20
C ASP A 39 -28.06 31.59 46.23
N SER A 40 -26.90 32.20 46.52
CA SER A 40 -25.70 32.02 45.71
C SER A 40 -25.12 30.61 45.85
N LEU A 41 -25.16 30.04 47.04
CA LEU A 41 -24.66 28.70 47.33
C LEU A 41 -25.56 27.64 46.68
N GLU A 42 -26.88 27.79 46.76
CA GLU A 42 -27.84 26.90 46.10
C GLU A 42 -27.70 26.93 44.57
N ARG A 43 -27.53 28.13 43.99
CA ARG A 43 -27.24 28.25 42.54
C ARG A 43 -25.92 27.60 42.15
N ALA A 44 -24.88 27.71 42.99
CA ALA A 44 -23.60 27.04 42.73
C ALA A 44 -23.73 25.52 42.84
N HIS A 45 -24.45 25.02 43.84
CA HIS A 45 -24.71 23.59 44.05
C HIS A 45 -25.43 22.96 42.87
N THR A 46 -26.57 23.52 42.48
CA THR A 46 -27.36 23.07 41.33
C THR A 46 -26.56 23.13 40.03
N SER A 47 -25.71 24.16 39.85
CA SER A 47 -24.81 24.25 38.70
C SER A 47 -23.74 23.15 38.70
N LEU A 48 -23.19 22.81 39.86
CA LEU A 48 -22.19 21.74 39.99
C LEU A 48 -22.81 20.36 39.78
N GLU A 49 -23.99 20.10 40.34
CA GLU A 49 -24.73 18.85 40.12
C GLU A 49 -24.98 18.62 38.63
N ALA A 50 -25.49 19.63 37.91
CA ALA A 50 -25.71 19.52 36.47
C ALA A 50 -24.41 19.26 35.67
N LYS A 51 -23.28 19.83 36.10
CA LYS A 51 -21.97 19.57 35.48
C LYS A 51 -21.46 18.16 35.79
N ILE A 52 -21.67 17.67 37.00
CA ILE A 52 -21.31 16.31 37.42
C ILE A 52 -22.11 15.30 36.60
N ASP A 53 -23.42 15.50 36.46
CA ASP A 53 -24.28 14.65 35.64
C ASP A 53 -23.82 14.63 34.19
N LYS A 54 -23.49 15.80 33.63
CA LYS A 54 -22.95 15.89 32.27
C LYS A 54 -21.64 15.13 32.10
N VAL A 55 -20.69 15.30 33.03
CA VAL A 55 -19.41 14.58 33.00
C VAL A 55 -19.62 13.08 33.14
N ALA A 56 -20.55 12.63 33.99
CA ALA A 56 -20.89 11.23 34.13
C ALA A 56 -21.45 10.66 32.82
N THR A 57 -22.35 11.39 32.13
CA THR A 57 -22.87 10.97 30.83
C THR A 57 -21.78 10.92 29.76
N ASP A 58 -20.92 11.92 29.69
CA ASP A 58 -19.83 11.99 28.71
C ASP A 58 -18.83 10.83 28.93
N LEU A 59 -18.55 10.48 30.20
CA LEU A 59 -17.66 9.36 30.54
C LEU A 59 -18.24 8.01 30.09
N VAL A 60 -19.55 7.79 30.26
CA VAL A 60 -20.22 6.56 29.80
C VAL A 60 -20.14 6.44 28.28
N LEU A 61 -20.37 7.54 27.55
CA LEU A 61 -20.26 7.56 26.09
C LEU A 61 -18.82 7.27 25.65
N LEU A 62 -17.84 7.91 26.28
CA LEU A 62 -16.43 7.70 25.98
C LEU A 62 -16.00 6.24 26.25
N HIS A 63 -16.46 5.63 27.34
CA HIS A 63 -16.23 4.22 27.63
C HIS A 63 -16.83 3.31 26.55
N SER A 64 -18.05 3.60 26.09
CA SER A 64 -18.69 2.87 24.98
C SER A 64 -17.86 2.95 23.71
N ASP A 65 -17.42 4.16 23.33
CA ASP A 65 -16.65 4.35 22.10
C ASP A 65 -15.25 3.75 22.20
N HIS A 66 -14.61 3.84 23.37
CA HIS A 66 -13.35 3.15 23.63
C HIS A 66 -13.47 1.63 23.45
N ARG A 67 -14.55 1.01 23.95
CA ARG A 67 -14.81 -0.42 23.73
C ARG A 67 -14.97 -0.75 22.25
N LYS A 68 -15.76 0.03 21.49
CA LYS A 68 -15.92 -0.18 20.04
C LYS A 68 -14.59 -0.07 19.29
N LEU A 69 -13.71 0.85 19.70
CA LEU A 69 -12.39 0.99 19.12
C LEU A 69 -11.49 -0.21 19.46
N ALA A 70 -11.52 -0.68 20.72
CA ALA A 70 -10.79 -1.88 21.13
C ALA A 70 -11.23 -3.10 20.31
N ASP A 71 -12.53 -3.31 20.13
CA ASP A 71 -13.06 -4.43 19.35
C ASP A 71 -12.59 -4.37 17.88
N LYS A 72 -12.61 -3.17 17.28
CA LYS A 72 -12.09 -2.96 15.91
C LYS A 72 -10.59 -3.20 15.79
N ILE A 73 -9.82 -2.81 16.79
CA ILE A 73 -8.37 -3.06 16.82
C ILE A 73 -8.12 -4.56 16.84
N CYS A 74 -8.80 -5.32 17.70
CA CYS A 74 -8.67 -6.77 17.74
C CYS A 74 -9.06 -7.44 16.41
N GLU A 75 -10.12 -6.96 15.74
CA GLU A 75 -10.50 -7.47 14.42
C GLU A 75 -9.43 -7.20 13.36
N ILE A 76 -8.83 -6.01 13.37
CA ILE A 76 -7.76 -5.64 12.44
C ILE A 76 -6.51 -6.47 12.71
N GLU A 77 -6.11 -6.63 13.98
CA GLU A 77 -4.98 -7.46 14.38
C GLU A 77 -5.16 -8.90 13.91
N ALA A 78 -6.33 -9.50 14.12
CA ALA A 78 -6.63 -10.85 13.64
C ALA A 78 -6.54 -10.97 12.11
N LYS A 79 -7.02 -9.96 11.37
CA LYS A 79 -6.89 -9.92 9.89
C LYS A 79 -5.43 -9.77 9.46
N VAL A 80 -4.63 -9.00 10.17
CA VAL A 80 -3.19 -8.85 9.88
C VAL A 80 -2.46 -10.16 10.14
N ASP A 81 -2.76 -10.85 11.24
CA ASP A 81 -2.18 -12.15 11.58
C ASP A 81 -2.52 -13.23 10.53
N GLU A 82 -3.70 -13.17 9.91
CA GLU A 82 -4.10 -14.06 8.82
C GLU A 82 -3.43 -13.69 7.48
N LEU A 83 -3.41 -12.41 7.11
CA LEU A 83 -2.92 -11.97 5.81
C LEU A 83 -1.40 -11.98 5.67
N THR A 84 -0.67 -11.83 6.77
CA THR A 84 0.79 -11.83 6.80
C THR A 84 1.41 -13.15 6.31
N PRO A 85 1.02 -14.33 6.83
CA PRO A 85 1.53 -15.60 6.34
C PRO A 85 1.06 -15.90 4.90
N ALA A 86 -0.19 -15.59 4.56
CA ALA A 86 -0.71 -15.78 3.20
C ALA A 86 0.08 -14.98 2.16
N THR A 87 0.40 -13.72 2.45
CA THR A 87 1.23 -12.87 1.59
C THR A 87 2.66 -13.42 1.46
N SER A 88 3.21 -13.97 2.55
CA SER A 88 4.55 -14.56 2.55
C SER A 88 4.59 -15.83 1.70
N GLN A 89 3.58 -16.69 1.84
CA GLN A 89 3.45 -17.90 1.03
C GLN A 89 3.32 -17.56 -0.46
N LEU A 90 2.45 -16.61 -0.82
CA LEU A 90 2.28 -16.18 -2.21
C LEU A 90 3.57 -15.64 -2.83
N LYS A 91 4.40 -14.91 -2.05
CA LYS A 91 5.72 -14.47 -2.52
C LYS A 91 6.63 -15.64 -2.82
N THR A 92 6.71 -16.64 -1.93
CA THR A 92 7.51 -17.84 -2.16
C THR A 92 7.03 -18.64 -3.37
N GLU A 93 5.72 -18.81 -3.54
CA GLU A 93 5.15 -19.48 -4.72
C GLU A 93 5.46 -18.72 -6.01
N MET A 94 5.40 -17.38 -5.99
CA MET A 94 5.78 -16.55 -7.12
C MET A 94 7.26 -16.69 -7.49
N GLU A 95 8.15 -16.72 -6.50
CA GLU A 95 9.59 -16.94 -6.71
C GLU A 95 9.87 -18.33 -7.31
N ASP A 96 9.20 -19.38 -6.84
CA ASP A 96 9.31 -20.74 -7.40
C ASP A 96 8.84 -20.78 -8.86
N VAL A 97 7.67 -20.20 -9.15
CA VAL A 97 7.13 -20.14 -10.51
C VAL A 97 8.07 -19.36 -11.43
N GLN A 98 8.61 -18.23 -10.98
CA GLN A 98 9.59 -17.45 -11.77
C GLN A 98 10.85 -18.25 -12.07
N ALA A 99 11.39 -18.98 -11.08
CA ALA A 99 12.56 -19.83 -11.28
C ALA A 99 12.27 -20.96 -12.29
N ARG A 100 11.09 -21.57 -12.22
CA ARG A 100 10.66 -22.61 -13.15
C ARG A 100 10.46 -22.08 -14.56
N VAL A 101 9.89 -20.89 -14.71
CA VAL A 101 9.76 -20.23 -16.02
C VAL A 101 11.14 -19.97 -16.62
N ALA A 102 12.07 -19.41 -15.86
CA ALA A 102 13.43 -19.15 -16.35
C ALA A 102 14.16 -20.44 -16.77
N GLU A 103 14.01 -21.52 -16.02
CA GLU A 103 14.59 -22.81 -16.39
C GLU A 103 13.94 -23.39 -17.65
N LEU A 104 12.61 -23.29 -17.79
CA LEU A 104 11.91 -23.72 -19.00
C LEU A 104 12.32 -22.89 -20.22
N GLU A 105 12.49 -21.58 -20.08
CA GLU A 105 12.99 -20.70 -21.14
C GLU A 105 14.39 -21.14 -21.59
N ARG A 106 15.28 -21.44 -20.64
CA ARG A 106 16.63 -21.97 -20.93
C ARG A 106 16.59 -23.31 -21.64
N GLN A 107 15.71 -24.21 -21.22
CA GLN A 107 15.53 -25.53 -21.86
C GLN A 107 14.96 -25.40 -23.27
N VAL A 108 14.04 -24.46 -23.50
CA VAL A 108 13.52 -24.17 -24.84
C VAL A 108 14.61 -23.60 -25.73
N GLU A 109 15.40 -22.65 -25.25
CA GLU A 109 16.53 -22.10 -25.99
C GLU A 109 17.56 -23.19 -26.37
N ASP A 110 17.92 -24.06 -25.42
CA ASP A 110 18.82 -25.18 -25.66
C ASP A 110 18.25 -26.18 -26.67
N ALA A 111 16.96 -26.53 -26.55
CA ALA A 111 16.28 -27.43 -27.48
C ALA A 111 16.19 -26.83 -28.90
N GLU A 112 15.88 -25.54 -29.02
CA GLU A 112 15.87 -24.83 -30.31
C GLU A 112 17.29 -24.77 -30.91
N GLY A 113 18.29 -24.48 -30.07
CA GLY A 113 19.70 -24.47 -30.47
C GLY A 113 20.15 -25.83 -30.98
N HIS A 114 19.82 -26.90 -30.24
CA HIS A 114 20.13 -28.27 -30.63
C HIS A 114 19.44 -28.68 -31.93
N SER A 115 18.15 -28.35 -32.07
CA SER A 115 17.37 -28.63 -33.28
C SER A 115 17.92 -27.89 -34.51
N ARG A 116 18.45 -26.68 -34.35
CA ARG A 116 19.02 -25.89 -35.45
C ARG A 116 20.53 -26.08 -35.63
N ARG A 117 21.20 -26.83 -34.76
CA ARG A 117 22.66 -26.97 -34.75
C ARG A 117 23.24 -27.47 -36.06
N ASN A 118 22.51 -28.37 -36.73
CA ASN A 118 22.92 -28.95 -38.01
C ASN A 118 22.37 -28.20 -39.22
N ASN A 119 21.65 -27.09 -39.01
CA ASN A 119 21.05 -26.32 -40.08
C ASN A 119 21.94 -25.14 -40.48
N ILE A 120 22.27 -25.03 -41.75
CA ILE A 120 22.96 -23.89 -42.36
C ILE A 120 21.96 -23.10 -43.21
N ARG A 121 22.03 -21.77 -43.11
CA ARG A 121 21.24 -20.85 -43.95
C ARG A 121 22.16 -20.13 -44.92
N VAL A 122 21.96 -20.37 -46.22
CA VAL A 122 22.71 -19.72 -47.30
C VAL A 122 21.85 -18.63 -47.93
N VAL A 123 22.37 -17.39 -47.95
CA VAL A 123 21.68 -16.21 -48.48
C VAL A 123 22.34 -15.78 -49.78
N GLY A 124 21.55 -15.40 -50.80
CA GLY A 124 22.06 -14.85 -52.05
C GLY A 124 22.40 -15.89 -53.13
N LEU A 125 22.04 -17.16 -52.95
CA LEU A 125 22.15 -18.18 -54.01
C LEU A 125 21.21 -17.86 -55.17
N PRO A 126 21.68 -17.75 -56.43
CA PRO A 126 20.83 -17.51 -57.61
C PRO A 126 19.69 -18.53 -57.70
N GLU A 127 18.47 -18.05 -57.96
CA GLU A 127 17.30 -18.93 -58.07
C GLU A 127 17.31 -19.64 -59.43
N GLY A 128 17.08 -20.96 -59.42
CA GLY A 128 17.01 -21.80 -60.62
C GLY A 128 18.26 -22.62 -60.92
N ASP A 129 19.42 -22.26 -60.38
CA ASP A 129 20.69 -23.00 -60.58
C ASP A 129 20.70 -24.35 -59.85
N GLU A 130 19.80 -24.56 -58.89
CA GLU A 130 19.64 -25.78 -58.11
C GLU A 130 19.09 -26.97 -58.91
N GLY A 131 18.43 -26.70 -60.05
CA GLY A 131 17.76 -27.73 -60.83
C GLY A 131 16.64 -28.45 -60.05
N GLN A 132 16.50 -29.76 -60.27
CA GLN A 132 15.46 -30.58 -59.62
C GLN A 132 15.87 -31.15 -58.26
N ASP A 133 17.16 -31.10 -57.91
CA ASP A 133 17.70 -31.67 -56.68
C ASP A 133 18.52 -30.63 -55.88
N PRO A 134 17.83 -29.87 -55.00
CA PRO A 134 18.48 -28.89 -54.13
C PRO A 134 19.51 -29.50 -53.16
N VAL A 135 19.39 -30.78 -52.81
CA VAL A 135 20.31 -31.47 -51.89
C VAL A 135 21.66 -31.67 -52.58
N ALA A 136 21.65 -32.28 -53.76
CA ALA A 136 22.87 -32.51 -54.55
C ALA A 136 23.57 -31.19 -54.92
N TYR A 137 22.79 -30.17 -55.29
CA TYR A 137 23.33 -28.83 -55.55
C TYR A 137 24.04 -28.24 -54.32
N SER A 138 23.36 -28.23 -53.17
CA SER A 138 23.88 -27.63 -51.94
C SER A 138 25.15 -28.35 -51.47
N GLU A 139 25.18 -29.67 -51.57
CA GLU A 139 26.34 -30.48 -51.24
C GLU A 139 27.54 -30.16 -52.14
N SER A 140 27.34 -30.13 -53.47
CA SER A 140 28.38 -29.77 -54.43
C SER A 140 28.91 -28.35 -54.21
N TRP A 141 27.99 -27.39 -54.00
CA TRP A 141 28.32 -25.99 -53.75
C TRP A 141 29.14 -25.82 -52.47
N LEU A 142 28.74 -26.47 -51.37
CA LEU A 142 29.47 -26.43 -50.09
C LEU A 142 30.86 -27.06 -50.20
N ARG A 143 30.99 -28.18 -50.93
CA ARG A 143 32.29 -28.83 -51.19
C ARG A 143 33.22 -27.94 -52.01
N GLY A 144 32.67 -27.14 -52.94
CA GLY A 144 33.44 -26.15 -53.70
C GLY A 144 33.86 -24.93 -52.89
N LEU A 145 33.10 -24.55 -51.86
CA LEU A 145 33.33 -23.35 -51.06
C LEU A 145 34.43 -23.51 -50.00
N VAL A 146 34.64 -24.71 -49.46
CA VAL A 146 35.61 -24.97 -48.38
C VAL A 146 36.80 -25.78 -48.90
N PRO A 147 37.96 -25.14 -49.19
CA PRO A 147 39.17 -25.86 -49.59
C PRO A 147 39.76 -26.61 -48.38
N VAL A 148 39.42 -27.89 -48.25
CA VAL A 148 40.18 -28.99 -47.62
C VAL A 148 40.68 -28.85 -46.16
N GLY A 149 40.37 -27.78 -45.42
CA GLY A 149 40.87 -27.59 -44.05
C GLY A 149 39.81 -27.47 -42.94
N GLY A 150 38.60 -27.02 -43.26
CA GLY A 150 37.63 -26.58 -42.25
C GLY A 150 36.42 -27.50 -42.01
N LEU A 151 36.08 -28.36 -42.98
CA LEU A 151 34.98 -29.32 -42.87
C LEU A 151 35.55 -30.72 -43.05
N THR A 152 35.09 -31.68 -42.25
CA THR A 152 35.41 -33.08 -42.50
C THR A 152 34.93 -33.43 -43.91
N PRO A 153 35.74 -34.13 -44.74
CA PRO A 153 35.35 -34.46 -46.11
C PRO A 153 34.12 -35.38 -46.20
N PHE A 154 33.64 -35.87 -45.06
CA PHE A 154 32.60 -36.88 -44.89
C PHE A 154 31.22 -36.33 -44.53
N PHE A 155 30.98 -35.01 -44.59
CA PHE A 155 29.62 -34.49 -44.39
C PHE A 155 28.72 -34.86 -45.58
N SER A 156 27.42 -35.03 -45.29
CA SER A 156 26.36 -35.18 -46.29
C SER A 156 25.23 -34.22 -45.98
N VAL A 157 24.43 -33.86 -46.98
CA VAL A 157 23.24 -33.03 -46.79
C VAL A 157 22.03 -33.95 -46.66
N GLU A 158 21.29 -33.87 -45.56
CA GLU A 158 20.05 -34.64 -45.38
C GLU A 158 18.91 -34.01 -46.18
N ARG A 159 18.76 -32.70 -46.03
CA ARG A 159 17.67 -31.92 -46.62
C ARG A 159 18.19 -30.57 -47.05
N SER A 160 17.70 -30.09 -48.19
CA SER A 160 17.95 -28.72 -48.62
C SER A 160 16.70 -28.17 -49.28
N HIS A 161 16.26 -26.99 -48.86
CA HIS A 161 15.08 -26.33 -49.42
C HIS A 161 15.14 -24.82 -49.23
N ARG A 162 14.52 -24.07 -50.15
CA ARG A 162 14.37 -22.62 -50.01
C ARG A 162 13.27 -22.29 -49.01
N ILE A 163 13.59 -21.47 -48.01
CA ILE A 163 12.60 -20.88 -47.13
C ILE A 163 11.93 -19.74 -47.89
N LEU A 164 10.68 -19.93 -48.28
CA LEU A 164 9.89 -18.89 -48.90
C LEU A 164 9.44 -17.87 -47.84
N ALA A 165 9.83 -16.61 -48.02
CA ALA A 165 9.18 -15.51 -47.30
C ALA A 165 7.75 -15.34 -47.83
N ARG A 166 6.80 -14.95 -46.96
CA ARG A 166 5.42 -14.66 -47.39
C ARG A 166 5.45 -13.57 -48.48
N SER A 167 4.96 -13.92 -49.68
CA SER A 167 4.70 -13.06 -50.85
C SER A 167 5.77 -12.00 -51.14
N ARG A 168 6.74 -12.32 -52.01
CA ARG A 168 7.81 -11.39 -52.38
C ARG A 168 7.51 -10.63 -53.68
N PRO A 169 7.74 -9.31 -53.74
CA PRO A 169 7.60 -8.53 -54.97
C PRO A 169 8.56 -8.99 -56.08
N PRO A 170 8.21 -8.86 -57.37
CA PRO A 170 9.12 -9.13 -58.48
C PRO A 170 10.39 -8.28 -58.39
N GLY A 171 11.58 -8.89 -58.57
CA GLY A 171 12.88 -8.20 -58.52
C GLY A 171 13.56 -8.18 -57.15
N SER A 172 12.99 -8.87 -56.17
CA SER A 172 13.57 -8.98 -54.84
C SER A 172 14.71 -10.01 -54.77
N ALA A 173 15.70 -9.82 -53.88
CA ALA A 173 16.88 -10.72 -53.75
C ALA A 173 16.50 -12.21 -53.59
N SER A 174 17.40 -13.13 -53.93
CA SER A 174 17.10 -14.58 -53.85
C SER A 174 16.66 -15.04 -52.46
N SER A 175 15.78 -16.03 -52.41
CA SER A 175 15.28 -16.66 -51.17
C SER A 175 16.39 -17.40 -50.42
N THR A 176 16.34 -17.46 -49.09
CA THR A 176 17.35 -18.18 -48.30
C THR A 176 17.22 -19.69 -48.51
N MET A 177 18.33 -20.36 -48.82
CA MET A 177 18.41 -21.82 -48.81
C MET A 177 18.68 -22.29 -47.37
N GLN A 178 17.89 -23.22 -46.87
CA GLN A 178 18.15 -23.91 -45.60
C GLN A 178 18.57 -25.34 -45.88
N THR A 179 19.72 -25.72 -45.33
CA THR A 179 20.38 -27.00 -45.56
C THR A 179 20.64 -27.67 -44.22
N GLU A 180 20.13 -28.89 -44.03
CA GLU A 180 20.35 -29.73 -42.85
C GLU A 180 21.51 -30.70 -43.12
N MET A 181 22.51 -30.67 -42.27
CA MET A 181 23.74 -31.45 -42.38
C MET A 181 23.65 -32.75 -41.60
N LEU A 182 24.06 -33.84 -42.23
CA LEU A 182 24.34 -35.12 -41.58
C LEU A 182 25.84 -35.24 -41.36
N TYR A 183 26.25 -35.18 -40.09
CA TYR A 183 27.61 -35.50 -39.67
C TYR A 183 27.72 -36.99 -39.38
N TYR A 184 28.65 -37.67 -40.05
CA TYR A 184 29.10 -39.00 -39.64
C TYR A 184 30.27 -38.82 -38.67
N GLU A 185 30.04 -39.08 -37.38
CA GLU A 185 31.15 -39.36 -36.45
C GLU A 185 31.69 -40.75 -36.78
N ARG A 186 33.01 -40.86 -36.96
CA ARG A 186 33.71 -42.14 -37.01
C ARG A 186 34.81 -42.15 -35.98
#